data_AF-R9IML3-F1
#
_entry.id   AF-R9IML3-F1
#
_cell.length_a   1.000
_cell.length_b   1.000
_cell.length_c   1.000
_cell.angle_alpha   90.00
_cell.angle_beta   90.00
_cell.angle_gamma   90.00
#
_symmetry.space_group_name_H-M   'P 1'
#
loop_
_entity.id
_entity.type
_entity.pdbx_description
1 polymer ?
#
loop_
_entity_poly.entity_id
_entity_poly.type
_entity_poly.pdbx_seq_one_letter_code
_entity_poly.pdbx_strand_id
1 'polypeptide(L)'
;MRKYNSSIKTAFLSEAGSQLSNNDYFGFVELDSYACYVIADGITQMREALGAKAAISAVVDAFQREPGISKAKLKRYLKSANRELLQGKSYEKQKASVTVVVTDYVKFRYGHAGNTRLRLYREGRCILATSDMSLSQDMVQEGAITQDKVARHEERNNLYAYLGREHFKPFVSKKKKLCNGDIITLYTRGIWENVDEGELADVFSEAGNEPMEECDKVEDLLLSRQPANLENYTFAAVYIEKVFTDPDRKKRIKKAATISLTILVMAVVAALVLYFWHRGRTQKRADMEQYFSNAQQYIEADNFLRAKEECTKALEQAQKLKDREAADRYQSYLMCMEAVIGADDAYAGGDYAGAKDAYIKAGEQVRHADNAGLSHIEDRLGQIREYEQVFDSIELGDSLFEHDNYEQAEEKYLEAKSRAAAIYFNDGKQQALDALDKLYEEWSAVREAEEKEKKEQEKQSEEQAAKLAAEQAAAAELVRQGEEAFSQGDLDGANVFYLIAMEKYAALEDTAQIEFLNMKIAALKEKQEEVAARVEDAKALEELARLLEEQKDYAQAKIHYQYAKAAYLEIGKDNKADEVQGKIDLIDAKEAQEEKEKQKEKEEQEEKEKAEKEAAEAEEK
;
A
#
# COMPACT_ATOMS: atom_id res chain seq x y z
N MET A 1 20.35 -7.56 82.70
CA MET A 1 20.97 -6.37 83.32
C MET A 1 22.45 -6.35 82.94
N ARG A 2 23.03 -5.20 82.59
CA ARG A 2 24.40 -5.14 82.03
C ARG A 2 25.45 -5.24 83.12
N LYS A 3 25.27 -4.51 84.23
CA LYS A 3 26.15 -4.49 85.41
C LYS A 3 26.49 -5.90 85.90
N TYR A 4 25.49 -6.75 86.15
CA TYR A 4 25.69 -8.14 86.62
C TYR A 4 26.46 -9.06 85.65
N ASN A 5 26.51 -8.70 84.37
CA ASN A 5 27.20 -9.47 83.34
C ASN A 5 28.55 -8.82 82.94
N SER A 6 29.00 -7.85 83.74
CA SER A 6 30.30 -7.18 83.68
C SER A 6 30.94 -7.17 85.07
N SER A 7 32.25 -7.00 85.15
CA SER A 7 32.96 -6.83 86.42
C SER A 7 33.84 -5.59 86.31
N ILE A 8 33.62 -4.63 87.20
CA ILE A 8 34.42 -3.41 87.33
C ILE A 8 34.87 -3.29 88.79
N LYS A 9 36.16 -3.08 89.03
CA LYS A 9 36.72 -2.76 90.35
C LYS A 9 37.25 -1.34 90.33
N THR A 10 37.00 -0.57 91.39
CA THR A 10 37.43 0.82 91.48
C THR A 10 38.13 1.04 92.82
N ALA A 11 39.32 1.64 92.79
CA ALA A 11 40.00 2.16 93.97
C ALA A 11 40.44 3.61 93.72
N PHE A 12 40.61 4.37 94.78
CA PHE A 12 41.10 5.75 94.70
C PHE A 12 41.79 6.16 95.99
N LEU A 13 42.68 7.13 95.87
CA LEU A 13 43.37 7.85 96.95
C LEU A 13 43.09 9.34 96.80
N SER A 14 42.94 10.07 97.90
CA SER A 14 42.59 11.49 97.87
C SER A 14 43.04 12.18 99.15
N GLU A 15 44.13 12.94 99.07
CA GLU A 15 44.78 13.52 100.24
C GLU A 15 44.96 15.04 100.13
N ALA A 16 45.01 15.71 101.28
CA ALA A 16 45.16 17.17 101.33
C ALA A 16 46.60 17.62 101.01
N GLY A 17 47.59 16.73 101.10
CA GLY A 17 49.01 17.08 100.96
C GLY A 17 49.45 18.05 102.07
N SER A 18 50.14 19.12 101.69
CA SER A 18 50.58 20.19 102.60
C SER A 18 49.51 21.25 102.89
N GLN A 19 48.30 21.12 102.32
CA GLN A 19 47.21 22.09 102.47
C GLN A 19 46.32 21.78 103.69
N LEU A 20 45.62 22.80 104.21
CA LEU A 20 44.71 22.68 105.36
C LEU A 20 43.45 21.86 105.08
N SER A 21 43.04 21.75 103.82
CA SER A 21 41.84 21.02 103.39
C SER A 21 42.04 20.41 102.02
N ASN A 22 41.45 19.23 101.79
CA ASN A 22 41.41 18.61 100.47
C ASN A 22 40.27 19.19 99.63
N ASN A 23 40.59 19.84 98.51
CA ASN A 23 39.64 20.36 97.53
C ASN A 23 39.63 19.55 96.22
N ASP A 24 40.27 18.39 96.21
CA ASP A 24 40.11 17.40 95.16
C ASP A 24 39.09 16.35 95.58
N TYR A 25 38.32 15.87 94.61
CA TYR A 25 37.30 14.87 94.87
C TYR A 25 37.21 13.87 93.71
N PHE A 26 36.94 12.62 94.07
CA PHE A 26 36.55 11.56 93.16
C PHE A 26 35.20 11.00 93.59
N GLY A 27 34.32 10.74 92.62
CA GLY A 27 33.01 10.17 92.87
C GLY A 27 32.54 9.31 91.71
N PHE A 28 31.80 8.25 92.01
CA PHE A 28 31.28 7.36 90.99
C PHE A 28 29.89 6.81 91.35
N VAL A 29 29.12 6.45 90.32
CA VAL A 29 27.81 5.82 90.44
C VAL A 29 27.67 4.73 89.38
N GLU A 30 27.35 3.52 89.80
CA GLU A 30 27.18 2.35 88.93
C GLU A 30 25.74 1.83 88.93
N LEU A 31 24.99 2.19 87.89
CA LEU A 31 23.62 1.75 87.64
C LEU A 31 23.58 0.47 86.78
N ASP A 32 22.43 -0.17 86.67
CA ASP A 32 22.27 -1.46 85.96
C ASP A 32 22.72 -1.46 84.49
N SER A 33 22.59 -0.31 83.81
CA SER A 33 22.87 -0.15 82.38
C SER A 33 24.02 0.81 82.07
N TYR A 34 24.42 1.65 83.04
CA TYR A 34 25.48 2.63 82.87
C TYR A 34 26.25 2.85 84.18
N ALA A 35 27.53 3.17 84.09
CA ALA A 35 28.31 3.69 85.21
C ALA A 35 28.93 5.05 84.85
N CYS A 36 29.09 5.91 85.85
CA CYS A 36 29.68 7.24 85.73
C CYS A 36 30.79 7.39 86.77
N TYR A 37 31.98 7.81 86.35
CA TYR A 37 33.13 8.11 87.19
C TYR A 37 33.51 9.57 86.95
N VAL A 38 33.75 10.32 88.01
CA VAL A 38 34.03 11.76 87.95
C VAL A 38 35.18 12.08 88.88
N ILE A 39 36.18 12.77 88.36
CA ILE A 39 37.24 13.37 89.16
C ILE A 39 37.21 14.88 88.96
N ALA A 40 37.42 15.64 90.04
CA ALA A 40 37.48 17.09 89.99
C ALA A 40 38.58 17.64 90.90
N ASP A 41 39.20 18.72 90.44
CA ASP A 41 40.25 19.49 91.14
C ASP A 41 39.73 20.93 91.33
N GLY A 42 39.66 21.36 92.57
CA GLY A 42 39.12 22.66 92.96
C GLY A 42 40.13 23.79 92.85
N ILE A 43 40.19 24.46 91.69
CA ILE A 43 41.14 25.54 91.39
C ILE A 43 40.78 26.94 91.97
N THR A 44 39.92 27.01 92.99
CA THR A 44 39.49 28.29 93.59
C THR A 44 40.37 28.66 94.77
N GLN A 45 41.03 29.82 94.73
CA GLN A 45 41.91 30.30 95.80
C GLN A 45 41.15 30.99 96.95
N MET A 46 40.04 30.40 97.41
CA MET A 46 39.29 30.87 98.58
C MET A 46 39.34 29.82 99.69
N ARG A 47 39.50 30.28 100.93
CA ARG A 47 39.41 29.42 102.12
C ARG A 47 38.01 28.79 102.15
N GLU A 48 37.93 27.47 102.35
CA GLU A 48 36.68 26.67 102.36
C GLU A 48 35.97 26.52 101.00
N ALA A 49 36.63 26.75 99.87
CA ALA A 49 36.04 26.47 98.56
C ALA A 49 35.71 24.96 98.41
N LEU A 50 34.50 24.64 97.95
CA LEU A 50 34.02 23.26 97.74
C LEU A 50 33.69 22.99 96.27
N GLY A 51 34.44 23.62 95.36
CA GLY A 51 34.14 23.63 93.92
C GLY A 51 34.16 22.25 93.28
N ALA A 52 35.12 21.40 93.64
CA ALA A 52 35.19 20.03 93.13
C ALA A 52 34.03 19.16 93.65
N LYS A 53 33.68 19.27 94.94
CA LYS A 53 32.55 18.56 95.54
C LYS A 53 31.23 18.97 94.88
N ALA A 54 30.97 20.26 94.74
CA ALA A 54 29.77 20.79 94.09
C ALA A 54 29.68 20.35 92.62
N ALA A 55 30.81 20.37 91.90
CA ALA A 55 30.86 19.89 90.52
C ALA A 55 30.50 18.41 90.40
N ILE A 56 31.07 17.54 91.24
CA ILE A 56 30.79 16.11 91.21
C ILE A 56 29.34 15.81 91.55
N SER A 57 28.80 16.40 92.62
CA SER A 57 27.39 16.23 92.99
C SER A 57 26.47 16.61 91.82
N ALA A 58 26.72 17.75 91.17
CA ALA A 58 25.93 18.19 90.03
C ALA A 58 26.05 17.26 88.79
N VAL A 59 27.24 16.68 88.53
CA VAL A 59 27.41 15.67 87.48
C VAL A 59 26.65 14.39 87.83
N VAL A 60 26.81 13.89 89.05
CA VAL A 60 26.20 12.66 89.53
C VAL A 60 24.69 12.75 89.49
N ASP A 61 24.10 13.84 89.99
CA ASP A 61 22.66 14.07 89.98
C ASP A 61 22.11 14.15 88.54
N ALA A 62 22.82 14.86 87.66
CA ALA A 62 22.44 14.97 86.25
C ALA A 62 22.52 13.61 85.54
N PHE A 63 23.50 12.77 85.90
CA PHE A 63 23.64 11.42 85.39
C PHE A 63 22.53 10.51 85.90
N GLN A 64 22.26 10.48 87.21
CA GLN A 64 21.22 9.65 87.81
C GLN A 64 19.82 9.97 87.27
N ARG A 65 19.50 11.26 87.07
CA ARG A 65 18.20 11.68 86.51
C ARG A 65 17.98 11.17 85.10
N GLU A 66 19.01 11.17 84.25
CA GLU A 66 18.86 10.74 82.87
C GLU A 66 20.15 10.08 82.33
N PRO A 67 20.42 8.82 82.73
CA PRO A 67 21.66 8.12 82.42
C PRO A 67 21.87 7.95 80.91
N GLY A 68 23.11 8.09 80.44
CA GLY A 68 23.42 7.82 79.04
C GLY A 68 24.81 8.23 78.59
N ILE A 69 25.30 7.51 77.59
CA ILE A 69 26.65 7.66 77.02
C ILE A 69 26.68 8.54 75.75
N SER A 70 25.62 9.28 75.44
CA SER A 70 25.59 10.11 74.22
C SER A 70 26.49 11.36 74.36
N LYS A 71 26.96 11.95 73.26
CA LYS A 71 27.80 13.16 73.29
C LYS A 71 27.03 14.32 73.93
N ALA A 72 25.73 14.42 73.63
CA ALA A 72 24.84 15.42 74.19
C ALA A 72 24.63 15.24 75.70
N LYS A 73 24.55 13.99 76.18
CA LYS A 73 24.41 13.66 77.60
C LYS A 73 25.61 14.12 78.42
N LEU A 74 26.82 13.71 78.03
CA LEU A 74 28.05 14.16 78.72
C LEU A 74 28.20 15.67 78.72
N LYS A 75 27.93 16.32 77.57
CA LYS A 75 27.96 17.78 77.49
C LYS A 75 26.98 18.43 78.47
N ARG A 76 25.81 17.82 78.68
CA ARG A 76 24.82 18.31 79.63
C ARG A 76 25.25 18.07 81.08
N TYR A 77 25.86 16.94 81.40
CA TYR A 77 26.40 16.67 82.74
C TYR A 77 27.45 17.73 83.12
N LEU A 78 28.42 17.97 82.24
CA LEU A 78 29.46 18.99 82.43
C LEU A 78 28.86 20.42 82.50
N LYS A 79 27.85 20.73 81.67
CA LYS A 79 27.16 22.03 81.73
C LYS A 79 26.32 22.21 83.00
N SER A 80 25.81 21.12 83.57
CA SER A 80 25.09 21.15 84.85
C SER A 80 26.04 21.55 85.97
N ALA A 81 27.20 20.90 86.04
CA ALA A 81 28.25 21.26 86.98
C ALA A 81 28.76 22.70 86.78
N ASN A 82 28.96 23.14 85.53
CA ASN A 82 29.38 24.51 85.26
C ASN A 82 28.34 25.54 85.73
N ARG A 83 27.04 25.23 85.61
CA ARG A 83 25.97 26.11 86.09
C ARG A 83 25.97 26.18 87.61
N GLU A 84 26.23 25.06 88.28
CA GLU A 84 26.32 25.00 89.74
C GLU A 84 27.42 25.91 90.27
N LEU A 85 28.62 25.85 89.67
CA LEU A 85 29.75 26.69 90.09
C LEU A 85 29.61 28.18 89.69
N LEU A 86 28.65 28.50 88.82
CA LEU A 86 28.33 29.89 88.45
C LEU A 86 27.26 30.53 89.37
N GLN A 87 26.68 29.78 90.31
CA GLN A 87 25.76 30.33 91.30
C GLN A 87 26.51 31.24 92.28
N GLY A 88 25.97 32.42 92.60
CA GLY A 88 26.58 33.41 93.52
C GLY A 88 26.99 34.73 92.84
N LYS A 89 27.45 35.71 93.64
CA LYS A 89 28.01 36.97 93.11
C LYS A 89 29.41 36.72 92.49
N SER A 90 29.92 37.68 91.70
CA SER A 90 31.17 37.51 90.92
C SER A 90 32.36 36.95 91.71
N TYR A 91 32.54 37.36 92.98
CA TYR A 91 33.63 36.92 93.86
C TYR A 91 33.35 35.57 94.57
N GLU A 92 32.11 35.07 94.54
CA GLU A 92 31.70 33.79 95.16
C GLU A 92 31.73 32.63 94.15
N LYS A 93 31.85 32.94 92.85
CA LYS A 93 31.92 31.94 91.78
C LYS A 93 33.11 31.02 92.02
N GLN A 94 32.81 29.73 92.14
CA GLN A 94 33.82 28.69 92.29
C GLN A 94 34.28 28.20 90.92
N LYS A 95 35.46 27.58 90.90
CA LYS A 95 36.13 27.07 89.71
C LYS A 95 36.68 25.67 90.00
N ALA A 96 36.56 24.79 89.01
CA ALA A 96 37.11 23.43 89.09
C ALA A 96 37.52 22.89 87.72
N SER A 97 38.58 22.09 87.70
CA SER A 97 38.89 21.17 86.60
C SER A 97 38.12 19.87 86.81
N VAL A 98 37.60 19.24 85.75
CA VAL A 98 36.77 18.03 85.86
C VAL A 98 37.00 17.07 84.70
N THR A 99 36.96 15.77 84.98
CA THR A 99 36.87 14.71 83.98
C THR A 99 35.77 13.73 84.34
N VAL A 100 34.86 13.49 83.40
CA VAL A 100 33.69 12.61 83.53
C VAL A 100 33.82 11.46 82.55
N VAL A 101 33.71 10.23 83.03
CA VAL A 101 33.72 8.99 82.25
C VAL A 101 32.39 8.28 82.42
N VAL A 102 31.69 8.01 81.31
CA VAL A 102 30.45 7.23 81.33
C VAL A 102 30.62 5.97 80.48
N THR A 103 30.29 4.82 81.04
CA THR A 103 30.31 3.52 80.36
C THR A 103 28.91 2.90 80.31
N ASP A 104 28.60 2.19 79.23
CA ASP A 104 27.41 1.33 79.12
C ASP A 104 27.76 -0.17 79.27
N TYR A 105 28.91 -0.43 79.90
CA TYR A 105 29.58 -1.71 80.09
C TYR A 105 30.11 -2.39 78.82
N VAL A 106 29.93 -1.77 77.64
CA VAL A 106 30.47 -2.25 76.34
C VAL A 106 31.40 -1.20 75.74
N LYS A 107 31.01 0.06 75.88
CA LYS A 107 31.70 1.23 75.38
C LYS A 107 31.76 2.25 76.50
N PHE A 108 32.78 3.08 76.47
CA PHE A 108 32.86 4.26 77.31
C PHE A 108 32.98 5.52 76.46
N ARG A 109 32.66 6.64 77.08
CA ARG A 109 32.87 7.99 76.57
C ARG A 109 33.25 8.86 77.74
N TYR A 110 34.27 9.69 77.54
CA TYR A 110 34.67 10.69 78.52
C TYR A 110 34.51 12.11 77.98
N GLY A 111 34.44 13.06 78.89
CA GLY A 111 34.53 14.48 78.60
C GLY A 111 35.19 15.19 79.77
N HIS A 112 35.99 16.20 79.45
CA HIS A 112 36.80 16.91 80.43
C HIS A 112 36.81 18.41 80.16
N ALA A 113 37.13 19.17 81.19
CA ALA A 113 37.45 20.57 81.12
C ALA A 113 38.47 20.90 82.21
N GLY A 114 39.59 21.50 81.81
CA GLY A 114 40.71 21.82 82.70
C GLY A 114 41.89 20.88 82.50
N ASN A 115 42.58 20.57 83.59
CA ASN A 115 43.83 19.79 83.65
C ASN A 115 43.74 18.56 84.56
N THR A 116 42.53 18.07 84.86
CA THR A 116 42.40 16.69 85.34
C THR A 116 42.62 15.75 84.17
N ARG A 117 43.38 14.68 84.39
CA ARG A 117 43.82 13.79 83.32
C ARG A 117 43.15 12.43 83.41
N LEU A 118 42.94 11.83 82.25
CA LEU A 118 42.48 10.46 82.08
C LEU A 118 43.45 9.70 81.19
N ARG A 119 43.81 8.50 81.64
CA ARG A 119 44.50 7.51 80.81
C ARG A 119 43.73 6.20 80.72
N LEU A 120 43.93 5.49 79.61
CA LEU A 120 43.46 4.13 79.43
C LEU A 120 44.66 3.25 79.13
N TYR A 121 44.89 2.27 80.01
CA TYR A 121 45.87 1.21 79.79
C TYR A 121 45.18 -0.05 79.30
N ARG A 122 45.81 -0.72 78.35
CA ARG A 122 45.37 -2.00 77.80
C ARG A 122 46.59 -2.87 77.55
N GLU A 123 46.60 -4.07 78.14
CA GLU A 123 47.73 -5.00 78.03
C GLU A 123 49.07 -4.31 78.39
N GLY A 124 49.08 -3.59 79.52
CA GLY A 124 50.26 -2.88 80.02
C GLY A 124 50.67 -1.62 79.25
N ARG A 125 49.92 -1.20 78.22
CA ARG A 125 50.26 -0.03 77.38
C ARG A 125 49.22 1.07 77.45
N CYS A 126 49.67 2.32 77.52
CA CYS A 126 48.79 3.48 77.44
C CYS A 126 48.26 3.64 76.01
N ILE A 127 46.96 3.45 75.80
CA ILE A 127 46.28 3.56 74.50
C ILE A 127 45.47 4.84 74.33
N LEU A 128 45.29 5.59 75.41
CA LEU A 128 44.59 6.87 75.43
C LEU A 128 45.16 7.73 76.56
N ALA A 129 45.44 8.99 76.25
CA ALA A 129 45.66 10.05 77.24
C ALA A 129 44.84 11.28 76.85
N THR A 130 44.34 12.02 77.84
CA THR A 130 43.74 13.34 77.62
C THR A 130 44.82 14.41 77.50
N SER A 131 44.54 15.43 76.69
CA SER A 131 45.33 16.65 76.64
C SER A 131 44.67 17.72 77.51
N ASP A 132 45.49 18.42 78.30
CA ASP A 132 45.03 19.50 79.17
C ASP A 132 44.47 20.67 78.35
N MET A 133 43.50 21.38 78.90
CA MET A 133 42.95 22.61 78.30
C MET A 133 43.69 23.86 78.80
N SER A 134 45.02 23.86 78.63
CA SER A 134 45.92 24.93 79.04
C SER A 134 46.59 25.61 77.84
N LEU A 135 47.02 26.85 78.01
CA LEU A 135 47.73 27.60 76.95
C LEU A 135 48.99 26.87 76.48
N SER A 136 49.75 26.27 77.41
CA SER A 136 50.95 25.49 77.05
C SER A 136 50.62 24.29 76.15
N GLN A 137 49.47 23.65 76.33
CA GLN A 137 49.09 22.49 75.55
C GLN A 137 48.60 22.89 74.15
N ASP A 138 47.97 24.06 74.00
CA ASP A 138 47.65 24.66 72.69
C ASP A 138 48.95 25.04 71.94
N MET A 139 49.95 25.60 72.62
CA MET A 139 51.27 25.89 72.02
C MET A 139 51.95 24.64 71.45
N VAL A 140 51.77 23.46 72.05
CA VAL A 140 52.26 22.19 71.47
C VAL A 140 51.47 21.81 70.24
N GLN A 141 50.15 21.91 70.29
CA GLN A 141 49.29 21.56 69.16
C GLN A 141 49.59 22.44 67.94
N GLU A 142 50.01 23.69 68.17
CA GLU A 142 50.44 24.65 67.15
C GLU A 142 51.92 24.49 66.74
N GLY A 143 52.67 23.59 67.39
CA GLY A 143 54.08 23.32 67.08
C GLY A 143 55.07 24.35 67.64
N ALA A 144 54.62 25.28 68.50
CA ALA A 144 55.46 26.32 69.09
C ALA A 144 56.41 25.78 70.19
N ILE A 145 56.02 24.71 70.89
CA ILE A 145 56.87 24.01 71.87
C ILE A 145 56.75 22.49 71.71
N THR A 146 57.78 21.75 72.14
CA THR A 146 57.75 20.26 72.17
C THR A 146 57.02 19.74 73.41
N GLN A 147 56.44 18.54 73.33
CA GLN A 147 55.68 17.92 74.43
C GLN A 147 56.51 17.83 75.74
N ASP A 148 57.80 17.55 75.65
CA ASP A 148 58.71 17.46 76.81
C ASP A 148 58.87 18.79 77.55
N LYS A 149 58.70 19.92 76.86
CA LYS A 149 58.81 21.27 77.44
C LYS A 149 57.56 21.70 78.19
N VAL A 150 56.40 21.10 77.89
CA VAL A 150 55.11 21.41 78.55
C VAL A 150 55.17 21.11 80.04
N ALA A 151 55.77 19.98 80.40
CA ALA A 151 55.84 19.52 81.77
C ALA A 151 56.51 20.54 82.70
N ARG A 152 57.34 21.44 82.18
CA ARG A 152 58.04 22.49 82.95
C ARG A 152 57.66 23.91 82.54
N HIS A 153 56.62 24.07 81.72
CA HIS A 153 56.22 25.38 81.20
C HIS A 153 55.45 26.19 82.24
N GLU A 154 55.71 27.50 82.34
CA GLU A 154 55.05 28.38 83.32
C GLU A 154 53.52 28.44 83.09
N GLU A 155 53.10 28.54 81.82
CA GLU A 155 51.69 28.55 81.41
C GLU A 155 50.97 27.18 81.46
N ARG A 156 51.58 26.13 82.06
CA ARG A 156 50.96 24.79 82.14
C ARG A 156 49.67 24.75 82.94
N ASN A 157 49.52 25.68 83.88
CA ASN A 157 48.35 25.84 84.73
C ASN A 157 47.40 26.98 84.27
N ASN A 158 47.69 27.65 83.15
CA ASN A 158 46.82 28.69 82.61
C ASN A 158 45.72 28.09 81.72
N LEU A 159 44.57 27.82 82.33
CA LEU A 159 43.47 27.09 81.70
C LEU A 159 42.54 28.01 80.90
N TYR A 160 42.33 27.69 79.62
CA TYR A 160 41.32 28.38 78.81
C TYR A 160 39.93 27.75 78.93
N ALA A 161 39.81 26.54 79.47
CA ALA A 161 38.52 25.91 79.73
C ALA A 161 38.53 25.15 81.06
N TYR A 162 37.62 25.52 81.95
CA TYR A 162 37.40 24.96 83.29
C TYR A 162 35.94 25.22 83.71
N LEU A 163 35.42 24.54 84.72
CA LEU A 163 34.06 24.79 85.26
C LEU A 163 34.01 26.10 86.05
N GLY A 164 32.90 26.83 85.99
CA GLY A 164 32.75 28.15 86.61
C GLY A 164 32.98 29.32 85.64
N ARG A 165 32.87 29.07 84.32
CA ARG A 165 33.03 30.08 83.25
C ARG A 165 31.76 30.24 82.41
N GLU A 166 31.43 31.46 81.99
CA GLU A 166 30.20 31.75 81.25
C GLU A 166 30.19 31.13 79.84
N HIS A 167 31.30 31.22 79.10
CA HIS A 167 31.46 30.61 77.77
C HIS A 167 32.08 29.20 77.82
N PHE A 168 31.52 28.34 78.67
CA PHE A 168 32.03 27.00 78.91
C PHE A 168 31.87 26.04 77.71
N LYS A 169 33.01 25.57 77.19
CA LYS A 169 33.09 24.58 76.10
C LYS A 169 33.94 23.37 76.55
N PRO A 170 33.33 22.30 77.06
CA PRO A 170 34.07 21.08 77.41
C PRO A 170 34.41 20.24 76.18
N PHE A 171 35.44 19.41 76.29
CA PHE A 171 35.72 18.36 75.32
C PHE A 171 34.85 17.15 75.61
N VAL A 172 34.39 16.49 74.54
CA VAL A 172 33.65 15.23 74.65
C VAL A 172 34.10 14.29 73.55
N SER A 173 34.63 13.14 73.94
CA SER A 173 35.20 12.13 73.05
C SER A 173 34.17 11.40 72.16
N LYS A 174 34.65 10.65 71.17
CA LYS A 174 33.85 9.62 70.45
C LYS A 174 33.61 8.42 71.38
N LYS A 175 32.59 7.60 71.11
CA LYS A 175 32.39 6.34 71.87
C LYS A 175 33.58 5.42 71.58
N LYS A 176 34.24 4.92 72.61
CA LYS A 176 35.35 3.97 72.52
C LYS A 176 34.92 2.62 73.07
N LYS A 177 35.40 1.53 72.48
CA LYS A 177 35.06 0.16 72.90
C LYS A 177 35.94 -0.24 74.10
N LEU A 178 35.30 -0.76 75.13
CA LEU A 178 35.99 -1.39 76.25
C LEU A 178 36.41 -2.81 75.89
N CYS A 179 37.55 -3.23 76.42
CA CYS A 179 38.02 -4.61 76.41
C CYS A 179 38.19 -5.12 77.84
N ASN A 180 38.21 -6.44 78.00
CA ASN A 180 38.56 -7.05 79.29
C ASN A 180 40.03 -6.70 79.61
N GLY A 181 40.31 -6.37 80.86
CA GLY A 181 41.63 -5.94 81.33
C GLY A 181 41.96 -4.47 81.04
N ASP A 182 40.99 -3.67 80.57
CA ASP A 182 41.18 -2.23 80.44
C ASP A 182 41.29 -1.58 81.84
N ILE A 183 42.27 -0.69 82.03
CA ILE A 183 42.41 0.11 83.27
C ILE A 183 42.27 1.57 82.91
N ILE A 184 41.22 2.22 83.42
CA ILE A 184 41.03 3.67 83.28
C ILE A 184 41.57 4.34 84.53
N THR A 185 42.58 5.20 84.38
CA THR A 185 43.09 6.00 85.49
C THR A 185 42.65 7.45 85.35
N LEU A 186 42.36 8.09 86.47
CA LEU A 186 41.89 9.47 86.59
C LEU A 186 42.70 10.15 87.68
N TYR A 187 43.26 11.32 87.41
CA TYR A 187 44.11 11.99 88.39
C TYR A 187 44.13 13.51 88.26
N THR A 188 44.38 14.18 89.38
CA THR A 188 44.42 15.64 89.52
C THR A 188 45.84 16.20 89.40
N ARG A 189 45.98 17.52 89.48
CA ARG A 189 47.25 18.24 89.34
C ARG A 189 48.32 17.77 90.31
N GLY A 190 47.97 17.51 91.58
CA GLY A 190 48.93 17.08 92.58
C GLY A 190 49.68 15.79 92.23
N ILE A 191 49.09 14.91 91.40
CA ILE A 191 49.78 13.72 90.88
C ILE A 191 50.71 14.08 89.74
N TRP A 192 50.21 14.67 88.66
CA TRP A 192 50.96 14.76 87.41
C TRP A 192 52.04 15.85 87.39
N GLU A 193 52.00 16.80 88.32
CA GLU A 193 53.12 17.72 88.53
C GLU A 193 54.32 17.05 89.19
N ASN A 194 54.11 15.92 89.88
CA ASN A 194 55.11 15.27 90.72
C ASN A 194 55.46 13.86 90.28
N VAL A 195 54.63 13.18 89.48
CA VAL A 195 54.89 11.84 88.92
C VAL A 195 54.85 11.95 87.40
N ASP A 196 55.90 11.50 86.74
CA ASP A 196 55.98 11.64 85.29
C ASP A 196 55.18 10.58 84.54
N GLU A 197 54.96 10.86 83.27
CA GLU A 197 54.11 10.04 82.41
C GLU A 197 54.70 8.66 82.10
N GLY A 198 56.03 8.51 82.18
CA GLY A 198 56.76 7.26 82.01
C GLY A 198 56.65 6.40 83.26
N GLU A 199 56.85 6.99 84.44
CA GLU A 199 56.66 6.31 85.73
C GLU A 199 55.25 5.75 85.89
N LEU A 200 54.23 6.55 85.54
CA LEU A 200 52.86 6.04 85.52
C LEU A 200 52.70 4.88 84.52
N ALA A 201 53.36 4.94 83.36
CA ALA A 201 53.30 3.84 82.40
C ALA A 201 53.96 2.57 82.94
N ASP A 202 55.07 2.69 83.69
CA ASP A 202 55.77 1.57 84.30
C ASP A 202 54.91 0.88 85.37
N VAL A 203 54.28 1.65 86.27
CA VAL A 203 53.34 1.13 87.28
C VAL A 203 52.25 0.29 86.62
N PHE A 204 51.64 0.82 85.55
CA PHE A 204 50.53 0.12 84.86
C PHE A 204 50.99 -0.93 83.83
N SER A 205 52.29 -1.03 83.54
CA SER A 205 52.85 -2.09 82.68
C SER A 205 52.89 -3.44 83.39
N GLU A 206 53.11 -3.42 84.71
CA GLU A 206 53.16 -4.59 85.60
C GLU A 206 51.96 -4.64 86.56
N ALA A 207 50.87 -3.97 86.21
CA ALA A 207 49.70 -3.86 87.08
C ALA A 207 49.12 -5.25 87.42
N GLY A 208 48.87 -5.46 88.72
CA GLY A 208 48.20 -6.64 89.24
C GLY A 208 46.68 -6.65 88.96
N ASN A 209 45.94 -7.47 89.70
CA ASN A 209 44.46 -7.52 89.62
C ASN A 209 43.76 -6.66 90.69
N GLU A 210 44.53 -6.00 91.56
CA GLU A 210 44.00 -5.23 92.68
C GLU A 210 44.24 -3.73 92.45
N PRO A 211 43.19 -2.92 92.21
CA PRO A 211 43.36 -1.51 91.89
C PRO A 211 44.00 -0.68 93.01
N MET A 212 43.81 -1.07 94.28
CA MET A 212 44.37 -0.33 95.42
C MET A 212 45.90 -0.44 95.49
N GLU A 213 46.47 -1.61 95.16
CA GLU A 213 47.94 -1.79 95.16
C GLU A 213 48.62 -0.83 94.17
N GLU A 214 48.02 -0.59 93.01
CA GLU A 214 48.57 0.37 92.04
C GLU A 214 48.35 1.82 92.46
N CYS A 215 47.26 2.12 93.16
CA CYS A 215 47.06 3.42 93.79
C CYS A 215 48.18 3.71 94.80
N ASP A 216 48.46 2.75 95.69
CA ASP A 216 49.50 2.87 96.72
C ASP A 216 50.90 3.06 96.09
N LYS A 217 51.23 2.30 95.02
CA LYS A 217 52.50 2.50 94.30
C LYS A 217 52.64 3.90 93.71
N VAL A 218 51.56 4.48 93.16
CA VAL A 218 51.59 5.85 92.64
C VAL A 218 51.80 6.86 93.76
N GLU A 219 51.18 6.64 94.92
CA GLU A 219 51.38 7.48 96.11
C GLU A 219 52.81 7.35 96.67
N ASP A 220 53.36 6.14 96.74
CA ASP A 220 54.75 5.91 97.15
C ASP A 220 55.74 6.63 96.23
N LEU A 221 55.54 6.57 94.91
CA LEU A 221 56.34 7.31 93.93
C LEU A 221 56.26 8.83 94.18
N LEU A 222 55.05 9.34 94.39
CA LEU A 222 54.81 10.75 94.71
C LEU A 222 55.55 11.19 95.99
N LEU A 223 55.40 10.43 97.08
CA LEU A 223 55.93 10.77 98.40
C LEU A 223 57.46 10.58 98.48
N SER A 224 58.02 9.62 97.74
CA SER A 224 59.47 9.37 97.70
C SER A 224 60.29 10.59 97.26
N ARG A 225 59.68 11.50 96.48
CA ARG A 225 60.32 12.73 95.97
C ARG A 225 60.37 13.86 96.99
N GLN A 226 59.72 13.72 98.16
CA GLN A 226 59.66 14.72 99.23
C GLN A 226 59.39 16.16 98.70
N PRO A 227 58.30 16.38 97.95
CA PRO A 227 57.99 17.69 97.40
C PRO A 227 57.83 18.73 98.52
N ALA A 228 58.50 19.87 98.39
CA ALA A 228 58.52 20.92 99.43
C ALA A 228 57.14 21.55 99.70
N ASN A 229 56.23 21.52 98.72
CA ASN A 229 54.85 21.99 98.83
C ASN A 229 53.95 21.09 97.99
N LEU A 230 53.44 20.01 98.60
CA LEU A 230 52.54 19.09 97.93
C LEU A 230 51.11 19.66 97.94
N GLU A 231 50.54 19.91 96.78
CA GLU A 231 49.14 20.31 96.67
C GLU A 231 48.18 19.15 97.00
N ASN A 232 46.86 19.40 96.94
CA ASN A 232 45.89 18.32 96.96
C ASN A 232 46.15 17.36 95.80
N TYR A 233 46.04 16.06 96.08
CA TYR A 233 46.22 15.03 95.07
C TYR A 233 45.16 13.95 95.20
N THR A 234 44.59 13.58 94.06
CA THR A 234 43.65 12.47 93.94
C THR A 234 44.04 11.62 92.75
N PHE A 235 44.06 10.31 92.96
CA PHE A 235 44.28 9.32 91.91
C PHE A 235 43.20 8.25 92.03
N ALA A 236 42.60 7.85 90.92
CA ALA A 236 41.61 6.79 90.88
C ALA A 236 41.91 5.82 89.73
N ALA A 237 41.77 4.52 90.01
CA ALA A 237 41.93 3.45 89.04
C ALA A 237 40.65 2.63 88.94
N VAL A 238 40.14 2.49 87.70
CA VAL A 238 38.91 1.77 87.36
C VAL A 238 39.26 0.61 86.44
N TYR A 239 39.23 -0.59 86.98
CA TYR A 239 39.60 -1.84 86.32
C TYR A 239 38.39 -2.50 85.69
N ILE A 240 38.45 -2.75 84.38
CA ILE A 240 37.39 -3.40 83.61
C ILE A 240 37.74 -4.88 83.42
N GLU A 241 37.53 -5.70 84.45
CA GLU A 241 37.82 -7.13 84.40
C GLU A 241 37.00 -7.86 83.32
N LYS A 242 35.71 -7.50 83.19
CA LYS A 242 34.81 -8.13 82.22
C LYS A 242 33.83 -7.13 81.63
N VAL A 243 33.82 -7.00 80.30
CA VAL A 243 32.83 -6.20 79.57
C VAL A 243 31.54 -6.98 79.32
N PHE A 244 30.42 -6.27 79.18
CA PHE A 244 29.14 -6.86 78.84
C PHE A 244 29.14 -7.42 77.39
N THR A 245 28.77 -8.68 77.23
CA THR A 245 28.55 -9.32 75.92
C THR A 245 27.08 -9.72 75.77
N ASP A 246 26.40 -9.22 74.74
CA ASP A 246 25.02 -9.61 74.43
C ASP A 246 24.95 -11.07 73.91
N PRO A 247 24.29 -11.99 74.63
CA PRO A 247 24.21 -13.40 74.25
C PRO A 247 23.46 -13.65 72.92
N ASP A 248 22.49 -12.80 72.55
CA ASP A 248 21.62 -13.04 71.39
C ASP A 248 22.07 -12.32 70.11
N ARG A 249 23.14 -11.52 70.19
CA ARG A 249 23.69 -10.76 69.06
C ARG A 249 24.02 -11.63 67.85
N LYS A 250 24.58 -12.83 68.07
CA LYS A 250 24.92 -13.78 66.99
C LYS A 250 23.66 -14.32 66.29
N LYS A 251 22.57 -14.56 67.01
CA LYS A 251 21.30 -15.08 66.43
C LYS A 251 20.61 -14.03 65.56
N ARG A 252 20.60 -12.76 65.98
CA ARG A 252 20.01 -11.65 65.21
C ARG A 252 20.72 -11.40 63.88
N ILE A 253 22.05 -11.43 63.87
CA ILE A 253 22.85 -11.24 62.65
C ILE A 253 22.61 -12.40 61.66
N LYS A 254 22.57 -13.65 62.14
CA LYS A 254 22.25 -14.80 61.28
C LYS A 254 20.86 -14.68 60.64
N LYS A 255 19.82 -14.31 61.40
CA LYS A 255 18.46 -14.09 60.87
C LYS A 255 18.40 -12.99 59.81
N ALA A 256 19.07 -11.86 60.06
CA ALA A 256 19.12 -10.77 59.08
C ALA A 256 19.82 -11.20 57.79
N ALA A 257 20.96 -11.89 57.90
CA ALA A 257 21.70 -12.39 56.74
C ALA A 257 20.88 -13.40 55.91
N THR A 258 20.14 -14.32 56.55
CA THR A 258 19.28 -15.27 55.82
C THR A 258 18.14 -14.58 55.08
N ILE A 259 17.51 -13.56 55.68
CA ILE A 259 16.43 -12.79 55.04
C ILE A 259 16.97 -11.96 53.88
N SER A 260 18.13 -11.32 54.04
CA SER A 260 18.78 -10.57 52.97
C SER A 260 19.17 -11.48 51.80
N LEU A 261 19.65 -12.70 52.08
CA LEU A 261 20.02 -13.66 51.04
C LEU A 261 18.79 -14.14 50.25
N THR A 262 17.67 -14.43 50.90
CA THR A 262 16.44 -14.83 50.19
C THR A 262 15.89 -13.68 49.33
N ILE A 263 15.91 -12.44 49.83
CA ILE A 263 15.50 -11.27 49.03
C ILE A 263 16.42 -11.10 47.81
N LEU A 264 17.74 -11.26 47.98
CA LEU A 264 18.70 -11.16 46.88
C LEU A 264 18.44 -12.23 45.81
N VAL A 265 18.20 -13.48 46.21
CA VAL A 265 17.90 -14.58 45.27
C VAL A 265 16.60 -14.30 44.51
N MET A 266 15.54 -13.86 45.19
CA MET A 266 14.27 -13.49 44.54
C MET A 266 14.45 -12.34 43.54
N ALA A 267 15.26 -11.34 43.88
CA ALA A 267 15.57 -10.22 42.98
C ALA A 267 16.34 -10.67 41.73
N VAL A 268 17.31 -11.59 41.88
CA VAL A 268 18.06 -12.16 40.74
C VAL A 268 17.14 -12.98 39.84
N VAL A 269 16.26 -13.80 40.42
CA VAL A 269 15.28 -14.59 39.64
C VAL A 269 14.33 -13.66 38.88
N ALA A 270 13.80 -12.62 39.54
CA ALA A 270 12.94 -11.63 38.89
C ALA A 270 13.67 -10.89 37.75
N ALA A 271 14.93 -10.51 37.96
CA ALA A 271 15.76 -9.87 36.94
C ALA A 271 16.00 -10.79 35.74
N LEU A 272 16.26 -12.08 35.96
CA LEU A 272 16.41 -13.08 34.90
C LEU A 272 15.10 -13.25 34.12
N VAL A 273 13.96 -13.37 34.80
CA VAL A 273 12.64 -13.46 34.14
C VAL A 273 12.38 -12.23 33.27
N LEU A 274 12.64 -11.02 33.79
CA LEU A 274 12.51 -9.78 33.02
C LEU A 274 13.47 -9.73 31.83
N TYR A 275 14.72 -10.17 32.00
CA TYR A 275 15.70 -10.24 30.93
C TYR A 275 15.25 -11.18 29.81
N PHE A 276 14.85 -12.41 30.13
CA PHE A 276 14.36 -13.36 29.12
C PHE A 276 13.05 -12.90 28.47
N TRP A 277 12.15 -12.28 29.24
CA TRP A 277 10.93 -11.70 28.70
C TRP A 277 11.21 -10.54 27.74
N HIS A 278 12.13 -9.64 28.10
CA HIS A 278 12.53 -8.53 27.26
C HIS A 278 13.28 -8.99 25.99
N ARG A 279 14.20 -9.95 26.13
CA ARG A 279 14.89 -10.57 24.99
C ARG A 279 13.92 -11.29 24.05
N GLY A 280 12.96 -12.02 24.59
CA GLY A 280 11.93 -12.69 23.78
C GLY A 280 11.02 -11.71 23.04
N ARG A 281 10.65 -10.58 23.68
CA ARG A 281 9.86 -9.53 23.01
C ARG A 281 10.64 -8.78 21.94
N THR A 282 11.92 -8.49 22.17
CA THR A 282 12.77 -7.81 21.18
C THR A 282 13.00 -8.68 19.95
N GLN A 283 13.27 -9.98 20.12
CA GLN A 283 13.39 -10.90 18.99
C GLN A 283 12.11 -10.99 18.16
N LYS A 284 10.94 -11.14 18.81
CA LYS A 284 9.65 -11.17 18.10
C LYS A 284 9.37 -9.87 17.32
N ARG A 285 9.81 -8.72 17.82
CA ARG A 285 9.68 -7.44 17.09
C ARG A 285 10.57 -7.40 15.86
N ALA A 286 11.82 -7.86 15.98
CA ALA A 286 12.72 -7.97 14.84
C ALA A 286 12.18 -8.93 13.78
N ASP A 287 11.69 -10.11 14.19
CA ASP A 287 11.07 -11.08 13.26
C ASP A 287 9.83 -10.47 12.59
N MET A 288 8.97 -9.79 13.35
CA MET A 288 7.78 -9.10 12.82
C MET A 288 8.13 -8.07 11.75
N GLU A 289 9.10 -7.18 12.02
CA GLU A 289 9.56 -6.17 11.08
C GLU A 289 10.19 -6.81 9.84
N GLN A 290 10.99 -7.87 10.02
CA GLN A 290 11.60 -8.59 8.90
C GLN A 290 10.56 -9.24 7.99
N TYR A 291 9.57 -9.96 8.55
CA TYR A 291 8.50 -10.57 7.78
C TYR A 291 7.70 -9.53 7.00
N PHE A 292 7.41 -8.37 7.61
CA PHE A 292 6.70 -7.30 6.91
C PHE A 292 7.56 -6.67 5.81
N SER A 293 8.86 -6.47 6.04
CA SER A 293 9.78 -5.98 5.01
C SER A 293 9.87 -6.94 3.82
N ASN A 294 9.94 -8.26 4.07
CA ASN A 294 9.87 -9.27 3.00
C ASN A 294 8.55 -9.18 2.24
N ALA A 295 7.43 -9.00 2.95
CA ALA A 295 6.12 -8.85 2.31
C ALA A 295 6.10 -7.64 1.36
N GLN A 296 6.65 -6.50 1.78
CA GLN A 296 6.76 -5.32 0.92
C GLN A 296 7.62 -5.58 -0.32
N GLN A 297 8.77 -6.26 -0.18
CA GLN A 297 9.60 -6.63 -1.34
C GLN A 297 8.86 -7.56 -2.31
N TYR A 298 8.04 -8.49 -1.80
CA TYR A 298 7.22 -9.34 -2.66
C TYR A 298 6.09 -8.57 -3.35
N ILE A 299 5.52 -7.54 -2.74
CA ILE A 299 4.56 -6.64 -3.40
C ILE A 299 5.26 -5.88 -4.53
N GLU A 300 6.47 -5.35 -4.30
CA GLU A 300 7.25 -4.65 -5.33
C GLU A 300 7.64 -5.57 -6.50
N ALA A 301 7.68 -6.88 -6.27
CA ALA A 301 7.92 -7.90 -7.28
C ALA A 301 6.64 -8.53 -7.85
N ASP A 302 5.47 -7.90 -7.61
CA ASP A 302 4.13 -8.34 -8.03
C ASP A 302 3.77 -9.77 -7.60
N ASN A 303 4.40 -10.27 -6.53
CA ASN A 303 4.19 -11.61 -5.98
C ASN A 303 3.29 -11.55 -4.74
N PHE A 304 2.02 -11.24 -4.97
CA PHE A 304 1.03 -11.05 -3.90
C PHE A 304 0.77 -12.31 -3.07
N LEU A 305 0.92 -13.52 -3.66
CA LEU A 305 0.83 -14.80 -2.95
C LEU A 305 1.91 -14.92 -1.87
N ARG A 306 3.18 -14.68 -2.21
CA ARG A 306 4.28 -14.71 -1.23
C ARG A 306 4.20 -13.54 -0.26
N ALA A 307 3.81 -12.36 -0.74
CA ALA A 307 3.59 -11.20 0.13
C ALA A 307 2.56 -11.51 1.22
N LYS A 308 1.45 -12.17 0.87
CA LYS A 308 0.40 -12.60 1.80
C LYS A 308 0.93 -13.57 2.86
N GLU A 309 1.73 -14.57 2.45
CA GLU A 309 2.36 -15.52 3.39
C GLU A 309 3.23 -14.80 4.44
N GLU A 310 4.12 -13.91 3.99
CA GLU A 310 5.03 -13.17 4.88
C GLU A 310 4.27 -12.16 5.76
N CYS A 311 3.28 -11.46 5.21
CA CYS A 311 2.45 -10.53 5.97
C CYS A 311 1.62 -11.25 7.05
N THR A 312 1.18 -12.49 6.78
CA THR A 312 0.50 -13.34 7.76
C THR A 312 1.42 -13.70 8.93
N LYS A 313 2.70 -14.01 8.66
CA LYS A 313 3.71 -14.25 9.71
C LYS A 313 3.96 -12.99 10.54
N ALA A 314 4.03 -11.82 9.90
CA ALA A 314 4.16 -10.53 10.60
C ALA A 314 2.96 -10.27 11.53
N LEU A 315 1.74 -10.49 11.05
CA LEU A 315 0.51 -10.36 11.83
C LEU A 315 0.51 -11.29 13.05
N GLU A 316 0.93 -12.55 12.89
CA GLU A 316 1.00 -13.51 14.01
C GLU A 316 1.96 -13.02 15.11
N GLN A 317 3.10 -12.43 14.75
CA GLN A 317 4.03 -11.86 15.72
C GLN A 317 3.49 -10.59 16.39
N ALA A 318 2.82 -9.72 15.62
CA ALA A 318 2.15 -8.52 16.16
C ALA A 318 1.11 -8.89 17.23
N GLN A 319 0.28 -9.91 16.96
CA GLN A 319 -0.69 -10.44 17.90
C GLN A 319 -0.03 -11.03 19.16
N LYS A 320 1.04 -11.83 19.00
CA LYS A 320 1.83 -12.37 20.13
C LYS A 320 2.47 -11.26 20.98
N LEU A 321 2.82 -10.13 20.38
CA LEU A 321 3.35 -8.95 21.06
C LEU A 321 2.25 -8.09 21.69
N LYS A 322 0.98 -8.30 21.32
CA LYS A 322 -0.16 -7.43 21.64
C LYS A 322 0.02 -6.01 21.08
N ASP A 323 0.66 -5.90 19.93
CA ASP A 323 0.85 -4.64 19.21
C ASP A 323 -0.34 -4.40 18.28
N ARG A 324 -1.32 -3.62 18.75
CA ARG A 324 -2.60 -3.43 18.02
C ARG A 324 -2.42 -2.63 16.75
N GLU A 325 -1.61 -1.58 16.79
CA GLU A 325 -1.38 -0.70 15.65
C GLU A 325 -0.72 -1.46 14.49
N ALA A 326 0.32 -2.25 14.79
CA ALA A 326 0.96 -3.10 13.80
C ALA A 326 0.00 -4.19 13.27
N ALA A 327 -0.78 -4.81 14.15
CA ALA A 327 -1.74 -5.84 13.75
C ALA A 327 -2.82 -5.29 12.81
N ASP A 328 -3.41 -4.14 13.15
CA ASP A 328 -4.43 -3.48 12.32
C ASP A 328 -3.84 -3.07 10.97
N ARG A 329 -2.61 -2.54 10.95
CA ARG A 329 -1.89 -2.21 9.71
C ARG A 329 -1.68 -3.44 8.82
N TYR A 330 -1.17 -4.55 9.37
CA TYR A 330 -0.91 -5.76 8.59
C TYR A 330 -2.21 -6.43 8.11
N GLN A 331 -3.30 -6.30 8.88
CA GLN A 331 -4.62 -6.75 8.46
C GLN A 331 -5.11 -5.99 7.22
N SER A 332 -4.95 -4.66 7.19
CA SER A 332 -5.29 -3.84 6.01
C SER A 332 -4.48 -4.26 4.78
N TYR A 333 -3.18 -4.51 4.95
CA TYR A 333 -2.32 -5.01 3.88
C TYR A 333 -2.78 -6.39 3.36
N LEU A 334 -3.13 -7.32 4.25
CA LEU A 334 -3.64 -8.64 3.86
C LEU A 334 -4.94 -8.53 3.06
N MET A 335 -5.90 -7.71 3.51
CA MET A 335 -7.15 -7.49 2.77
C MET A 335 -6.88 -6.96 1.36
N CYS A 336 -5.95 -6.01 1.22
CA CYS A 336 -5.56 -5.48 -0.09
C CYS A 336 -4.93 -6.56 -0.98
N MET A 337 -4.00 -7.36 -0.44
CA MET A 337 -3.40 -8.46 -1.19
C MET A 337 -4.43 -9.50 -1.61
N GLU A 338 -5.40 -9.83 -0.76
CA GLU A 338 -6.47 -10.77 -1.09
C GLU A 338 -7.38 -10.23 -2.20
N ALA A 339 -7.69 -8.93 -2.19
CA ALA A 339 -8.45 -8.30 -3.26
C ALA A 339 -7.69 -8.32 -4.59
N VAL A 340 -6.38 -8.03 -4.58
CA VAL A 340 -5.53 -8.10 -5.78
C VAL A 340 -5.42 -9.53 -6.30
N ILE A 341 -5.17 -10.51 -5.42
CA ILE A 341 -5.11 -11.93 -5.80
C ILE A 341 -6.43 -12.37 -6.44
N GLY A 342 -7.57 -12.00 -5.85
CA GLY A 342 -8.87 -12.33 -6.44
C GLY A 342 -9.10 -11.70 -7.81
N ALA A 343 -8.57 -10.49 -8.03
CA ALA A 343 -8.62 -9.82 -9.33
C ALA A 343 -7.68 -10.47 -10.35
N ASP A 344 -6.47 -10.86 -9.94
CA ASP A 344 -5.51 -11.63 -10.76
C ASP A 344 -6.09 -13.01 -11.15
N ASP A 345 -6.78 -13.68 -10.22
CA ASP A 345 -7.44 -14.98 -10.49
C ASP A 345 -8.55 -14.83 -11.54
N ALA A 346 -9.38 -13.78 -11.44
CA ALA A 346 -10.40 -13.48 -12.45
C ALA A 346 -9.78 -13.14 -13.81
N TYR A 347 -8.70 -12.34 -13.82
CA TYR A 347 -7.96 -11.96 -15.02
C TYR A 347 -7.33 -13.19 -15.71
N ALA A 348 -6.69 -14.06 -14.94
CA ALA A 348 -6.10 -15.29 -15.43
C ALA A 348 -7.16 -16.30 -15.90
N GLY A 349 -8.37 -16.24 -15.34
CA GLY A 349 -9.53 -17.03 -15.77
C GLY A 349 -10.21 -16.52 -17.04
N GLY A 350 -9.78 -15.39 -17.60
CA GLY A 350 -10.36 -14.79 -18.81
C GLY A 350 -11.63 -13.96 -18.57
N ASP A 351 -12.07 -13.80 -17.32
CA ASP A 351 -13.19 -12.92 -16.96
C ASP A 351 -12.68 -11.48 -16.78
N TYR A 352 -12.39 -10.82 -17.90
CA TYR A 352 -11.82 -9.47 -17.90
C TYR A 352 -12.76 -8.40 -17.34
N ALA A 353 -14.07 -8.56 -17.54
CA ALA A 353 -15.07 -7.65 -16.99
C ALA A 353 -15.14 -7.76 -15.46
N GLY A 354 -15.21 -8.98 -14.92
CA GLY A 354 -15.17 -9.22 -13.47
C GLY A 354 -13.83 -8.82 -12.85
N ALA A 355 -12.72 -9.09 -13.54
CA ALA A 355 -11.38 -8.66 -13.13
C ALA A 355 -11.28 -7.13 -13.04
N LYS A 356 -11.80 -6.38 -14.02
CA LYS A 356 -11.80 -4.91 -14.00
C LYS A 356 -12.47 -4.36 -12.74
N ASP A 357 -13.67 -4.84 -12.45
CA ASP A 357 -14.42 -4.41 -11.26
C ASP A 357 -13.70 -4.78 -9.97
N ALA A 358 -13.06 -5.95 -9.93
CA ALA A 358 -12.25 -6.39 -8.80
C ALA A 358 -11.01 -5.51 -8.60
N TYR A 359 -10.29 -5.15 -9.68
CA TYR A 359 -9.13 -4.25 -9.63
C TYR A 359 -9.50 -2.83 -9.20
N ILE A 360 -10.62 -2.29 -9.68
CA ILE A 360 -11.12 -0.98 -9.24
C ILE A 360 -11.35 -0.98 -7.73
N LYS A 361 -12.03 -2.02 -7.22
CA LYS A 361 -12.28 -2.18 -5.77
C LYS A 361 -10.97 -2.36 -4.99
N ALA A 362 -10.04 -3.16 -5.51
CA ALA A 362 -8.72 -3.34 -4.91
C ALA A 362 -7.94 -2.01 -4.85
N GLY A 363 -8.00 -1.19 -5.89
CA GLY A 363 -7.37 0.13 -5.94
C GLY A 363 -7.90 1.12 -4.90
N GLU A 364 -9.21 1.07 -4.60
CA GLU A 364 -9.78 1.85 -3.49
C GLU A 364 -9.25 1.39 -2.13
N GLN A 365 -9.13 0.07 -1.93
CA GLN A 365 -8.67 -0.52 -0.67
C GLN A 365 -7.18 -0.29 -0.41
N VAL A 366 -6.35 -0.35 -1.46
CA VAL A 366 -4.89 -0.18 -1.40
C VAL A 366 -4.46 1.20 -0.87
N ARG A 367 -5.35 2.21 -0.92
CA ARG A 367 -5.14 3.52 -0.27
C ARG A 367 -4.95 3.42 1.25
N HIS A 368 -5.49 2.38 1.87
CA HIS A 368 -5.31 2.10 3.30
C HIS A 368 -4.07 1.26 3.62
N ALA A 369 -3.33 0.83 2.59
CA ALA A 369 -2.11 0.03 2.69
C ALA A 369 -0.93 0.73 1.99
N ASP A 370 -0.78 2.04 2.23
CA ASP A 370 0.31 2.88 1.70
C ASP A 370 0.46 2.83 0.16
N ASN A 371 -0.64 2.59 -0.56
CA ASN A 371 -0.65 2.39 -2.01
C ASN A 371 0.22 1.21 -2.51
N ALA A 372 0.50 0.23 -1.65
CA ALA A 372 1.29 -0.94 -2.00
C ALA A 372 0.57 -1.80 -3.04
N GLY A 373 1.20 -2.00 -4.20
CA GLY A 373 0.63 -2.76 -5.32
C GLY A 373 -0.25 -1.94 -6.28
N LEU A 374 -0.37 -0.62 -6.08
CA LEU A 374 -1.16 0.24 -6.97
C LEU A 374 -0.66 0.22 -8.42
N SER A 375 0.65 0.18 -8.64
CA SER A 375 1.24 0.10 -9.99
C SER A 375 0.75 -1.13 -10.75
N HIS A 376 0.78 -2.31 -10.12
CA HIS A 376 0.29 -3.55 -10.73
C HIS A 376 -1.19 -3.46 -11.10
N ILE A 377 -2.01 -2.88 -10.22
CA ILE A 377 -3.44 -2.67 -10.48
C ILE A 377 -3.64 -1.75 -11.68
N GLU A 378 -2.92 -0.64 -11.74
CA GLU A 378 -3.00 0.32 -12.87
C GLU A 378 -2.55 -0.31 -14.19
N ASP A 379 -1.46 -1.08 -14.17
CA ASP A 379 -0.93 -1.80 -15.32
C ASP A 379 -1.94 -2.85 -15.84
N ARG A 380 -2.55 -3.62 -14.93
CA ARG A 380 -3.60 -4.60 -15.26
C ARG A 380 -4.86 -3.94 -15.80
N LEU A 381 -5.31 -2.85 -15.21
CA LEU A 381 -6.44 -2.07 -15.73
C LEU A 381 -6.15 -1.50 -17.12
N GLY A 382 -4.91 -1.07 -17.37
CA GLY A 382 -4.44 -0.67 -18.69
C GLY A 382 -4.53 -1.82 -19.70
N GLN A 383 -4.05 -3.01 -19.34
CA GLN A 383 -4.12 -4.21 -20.19
C GLN A 383 -5.57 -4.60 -20.50
N ILE A 384 -6.45 -4.61 -19.49
CA ILE A 384 -7.87 -4.91 -19.70
C ILE A 384 -8.50 -3.91 -20.68
N ARG A 385 -8.17 -2.62 -20.60
CA ARG A 385 -8.67 -1.61 -21.53
C ARG A 385 -8.25 -1.87 -22.99
N GLU A 386 -7.05 -2.40 -23.20
CA GLU A 386 -6.62 -2.82 -24.54
C GLU A 386 -7.40 -4.05 -25.03
N TYR A 387 -7.75 -4.97 -24.12
CA TYR A 387 -8.60 -6.13 -24.45
C TYR A 387 -10.04 -5.70 -24.78
N GLU A 388 -10.60 -4.75 -24.04
CA GLU A 388 -11.92 -4.16 -24.32
C GLU A 388 -11.97 -3.59 -25.75
N GLN A 389 -10.94 -2.86 -26.19
CA GLN A 389 -10.90 -2.34 -27.57
C GLN A 389 -10.91 -3.45 -28.64
N VAL A 390 -10.34 -4.62 -28.34
CA VAL A 390 -10.40 -5.79 -29.24
C VAL A 390 -11.83 -6.32 -29.27
N PHE A 391 -12.44 -6.53 -28.10
CA PHE A 391 -13.82 -7.01 -28.02
C PHE A 391 -14.82 -6.05 -28.67
N ASP A 392 -14.70 -4.73 -28.44
CA ASP A 392 -15.52 -3.70 -29.09
C ASP A 392 -15.46 -3.80 -30.63
N SER A 393 -14.26 -4.11 -31.17
CA SER A 393 -14.07 -4.28 -32.61
C SER A 393 -14.74 -5.56 -33.13
N ILE A 394 -14.70 -6.64 -32.34
CA ILE A 394 -15.40 -7.90 -32.65
C ILE A 394 -16.91 -7.68 -32.60
N GLU A 395 -17.44 -7.10 -31.52
CA GLU A 395 -18.87 -6.84 -31.35
C GLU A 395 -19.42 -5.92 -32.46
N LEU A 396 -18.66 -4.90 -32.86
CA LEU A 396 -19.03 -4.05 -33.99
C LEU A 396 -19.03 -4.83 -35.31
N GLY A 397 -18.04 -5.72 -35.51
CA GLY A 397 -18.01 -6.65 -36.64
C GLY A 397 -19.22 -7.58 -36.66
N ASP A 398 -19.57 -8.17 -35.52
CA ASP A 398 -20.75 -9.04 -35.35
C ASP A 398 -22.03 -8.28 -35.70
N SER A 399 -22.18 -7.06 -35.20
CA SER A 399 -23.35 -6.23 -35.51
C SER A 399 -23.44 -5.89 -37.01
N LEU A 400 -22.32 -5.60 -37.67
CA LEU A 400 -22.29 -5.35 -39.13
C LEU A 400 -22.60 -6.61 -39.93
N PHE A 401 -22.09 -7.76 -39.47
CA PHE A 401 -22.34 -9.06 -40.08
C PHE A 401 -23.82 -9.45 -40.00
N GLU A 402 -24.47 -9.22 -38.85
CA GLU A 402 -25.93 -9.42 -38.69
C GLU A 402 -26.79 -8.56 -39.61
N HIS A 403 -26.24 -7.45 -40.15
CA HIS A 403 -26.91 -6.55 -41.08
C HIS A 403 -26.44 -6.73 -42.53
N ASP A 404 -25.89 -7.89 -42.89
CA ASP A 404 -25.42 -8.26 -44.24
C ASP A 404 -24.34 -7.32 -44.81
N ASN A 405 -23.62 -6.59 -43.95
CA ASN A 405 -22.57 -5.65 -44.36
C ASN A 405 -21.19 -6.30 -44.28
N TYR A 406 -21.00 -7.32 -45.12
CA TYR A 406 -19.85 -8.23 -45.07
C TYR A 406 -18.48 -7.52 -45.19
N GLU A 407 -18.33 -6.51 -46.04
CA GLU A 407 -17.05 -5.78 -46.22
C GLU A 407 -16.63 -5.02 -44.96
N GLN A 408 -17.57 -4.32 -44.32
CA GLN A 408 -17.27 -3.55 -43.11
C GLN A 408 -17.08 -4.47 -41.89
N ALA A 409 -17.82 -5.58 -41.83
CA ALA A 409 -17.61 -6.60 -40.81
C ALA A 409 -16.21 -7.24 -40.93
N GLU A 410 -15.77 -7.58 -42.14
CA GLU A 410 -14.40 -8.08 -42.41
C GLU A 410 -13.33 -7.08 -41.93
N GLU A 411 -13.48 -5.79 -42.28
CA GLU A 411 -12.55 -4.74 -41.84
C GLU A 411 -12.42 -4.71 -40.31
N LYS A 412 -13.55 -4.82 -39.60
CA LYS A 412 -13.58 -4.77 -38.14
C LYS A 412 -12.97 -6.00 -37.48
N TYR A 413 -13.23 -7.19 -37.99
CA TYR A 413 -12.59 -8.39 -37.47
C TYR A 413 -11.08 -8.42 -37.77
N LEU A 414 -10.63 -7.91 -38.92
CA LEU A 414 -9.21 -7.76 -39.23
C LEU A 414 -8.53 -6.73 -38.31
N GLU A 415 -9.20 -5.61 -38.01
CA GLU A 415 -8.77 -4.63 -37.02
C GLU A 415 -8.60 -5.30 -35.65
N ALA A 416 -9.62 -6.03 -35.19
CA ALA A 416 -9.60 -6.79 -33.93
C ALA A 416 -8.44 -7.78 -33.87
N LYS A 417 -8.25 -8.60 -34.92
CA LYS A 417 -7.16 -9.57 -35.04
C LYS A 417 -5.79 -8.92 -34.99
N SER A 418 -5.61 -7.81 -35.70
CA SER A 418 -4.35 -7.06 -35.73
C SER A 418 -4.02 -6.46 -34.36
N ARG A 419 -5.01 -5.80 -33.73
CA ARG A 419 -4.86 -5.22 -32.39
C ARG A 419 -4.57 -6.30 -31.35
N ALA A 420 -5.33 -7.40 -31.35
CA ALA A 420 -5.12 -8.54 -30.46
C ALA A 420 -3.70 -9.14 -30.62
N ALA A 421 -3.21 -9.26 -31.86
CA ALA A 421 -1.85 -9.72 -32.12
C ALA A 421 -0.78 -8.73 -31.61
N ALA A 422 -1.00 -7.42 -31.76
CA ALA A 422 -0.08 -6.38 -31.30
C ALA A 422 0.11 -6.38 -29.77
N ILE A 423 -0.95 -6.72 -29.03
CA ILE A 423 -0.94 -6.78 -27.56
C ILE A 423 -0.75 -8.21 -27.01
N TYR A 424 -0.43 -9.18 -27.88
CA TYR A 424 -0.24 -10.60 -27.54
C TYR A 424 -1.47 -11.25 -26.85
N PHE A 425 -2.68 -10.77 -27.15
CA PHE A 425 -3.92 -11.31 -26.63
C PHE A 425 -4.41 -12.47 -27.51
N ASN A 426 -4.04 -13.70 -27.14
CA ASN A 426 -4.31 -14.88 -27.96
C ASN A 426 -5.80 -15.22 -28.06
N ASP A 427 -6.56 -15.12 -26.97
CA ASP A 427 -7.97 -15.49 -26.95
C ASP A 427 -8.79 -14.56 -27.85
N GLY A 428 -8.62 -13.24 -27.73
CA GLY A 428 -9.29 -12.27 -28.62
C GLY A 428 -8.85 -12.41 -30.08
N LYS A 429 -7.58 -12.75 -30.33
CA LYS A 429 -7.11 -13.04 -31.69
C LYS A 429 -7.80 -14.27 -32.28
N GLN A 430 -7.98 -15.32 -31.48
CA GLN A 430 -8.68 -16.53 -31.92
C GLN A 430 -10.16 -16.25 -32.16
N GLN A 431 -10.83 -15.50 -31.28
CA GLN A 431 -12.23 -15.10 -31.49
C GLN A 431 -12.42 -14.29 -32.77
N ALA A 432 -11.52 -13.35 -33.07
CA ALA A 432 -11.56 -12.59 -34.33
C ALA A 432 -11.32 -13.47 -35.57
N LEU A 433 -10.48 -14.51 -35.45
CA LEU A 433 -10.27 -15.49 -36.53
C LEU A 433 -11.52 -16.35 -36.75
N ASP A 434 -12.12 -16.85 -35.67
CA ASP A 434 -13.33 -17.67 -35.75
C ASP A 434 -14.50 -16.86 -36.36
N ALA A 435 -14.62 -15.58 -36.02
CA ALA A 435 -15.60 -14.67 -36.61
C ALA A 435 -15.34 -14.41 -38.11
N LEU A 436 -14.07 -14.22 -38.52
CA LEU A 436 -13.70 -14.10 -39.94
C LEU A 436 -14.01 -15.37 -40.73
N ASP A 437 -13.70 -16.55 -40.18
CA ASP A 437 -13.97 -17.83 -40.84
C ASP A 437 -15.47 -17.99 -41.09
N LYS A 438 -16.30 -17.68 -40.08
CA LYS A 438 -17.76 -17.69 -40.21
C LYS A 438 -18.25 -16.67 -41.26
N LEU A 439 -17.71 -15.45 -41.23
CA LEU A 439 -18.06 -14.41 -42.19
C LEU A 439 -17.76 -14.84 -43.63
N TYR A 440 -16.57 -15.41 -43.88
CA TYR A 440 -16.20 -15.86 -45.22
C TYR A 440 -17.03 -17.04 -45.71
N GLU A 441 -17.38 -17.98 -44.82
CA GLU A 441 -18.27 -19.10 -45.16
C GLU A 441 -19.64 -18.58 -45.66
N GLU A 442 -20.29 -17.70 -44.89
CA GLU A 442 -21.61 -17.14 -45.27
C GLU A 442 -21.50 -16.20 -46.49
N TRP A 443 -20.49 -15.33 -46.54
CA TRP A 443 -20.32 -14.38 -47.65
C TRP A 443 -20.03 -15.08 -48.99
N SER A 444 -19.28 -16.18 -48.97
CA SER A 444 -19.02 -16.98 -50.16
C SER A 444 -20.31 -17.62 -50.71
N ALA A 445 -21.18 -18.12 -49.83
CA ALA A 445 -22.47 -18.69 -50.21
C ALA A 445 -23.41 -17.64 -50.83
N VAL A 446 -23.42 -16.41 -50.28
CA VAL A 446 -24.18 -15.28 -50.82
C VAL A 446 -23.69 -14.93 -52.23
N ARG A 447 -22.36 -14.80 -52.42
CA ARG A 447 -21.78 -14.51 -53.75
C ARG A 447 -22.07 -15.60 -54.77
N GLU A 448 -22.03 -16.87 -54.38
CA GLU A 448 -22.41 -17.97 -55.27
C GLU A 448 -23.89 -17.91 -55.66
N ALA A 449 -24.78 -17.50 -54.75
CA ALA A 449 -26.20 -17.31 -55.03
C ALA A 449 -26.43 -16.12 -55.99
N GLU A 450 -25.78 -14.98 -55.74
CA GLU A 450 -25.83 -13.80 -56.62
C GLU A 450 -25.29 -14.12 -58.03
N GLU A 451 -24.20 -14.88 -58.14
CA GLU A 451 -23.64 -15.29 -59.43
C GLU A 451 -24.58 -16.25 -60.18
N LYS A 452 -25.25 -17.17 -59.47
CA LYS A 452 -26.28 -18.04 -60.06
C LYS A 452 -27.47 -17.23 -60.56
N GLU A 453 -27.96 -16.29 -59.76
CA GLU A 453 -29.06 -15.41 -60.15
C GLU A 453 -28.69 -14.56 -61.37
N LYS A 454 -27.47 -14.00 -61.40
CA LYS A 454 -26.97 -13.25 -62.54
C LYS A 454 -26.87 -14.12 -63.81
N LYS A 455 -26.35 -15.35 -63.71
CA LYS A 455 -26.31 -16.29 -64.84
C LYS A 455 -27.70 -16.68 -65.32
N GLU A 456 -28.67 -16.80 -64.40
CA GLU A 456 -30.06 -17.08 -64.76
C GLU A 456 -30.73 -15.88 -65.44
N GLN A 457 -30.46 -14.65 -64.99
CA GLN A 457 -30.88 -13.42 -65.66
C GLN A 457 -30.22 -13.25 -67.04
N GLU A 458 -28.92 -13.52 -67.17
CA GLU A 458 -28.21 -13.50 -68.44
C GLU A 458 -28.79 -14.53 -69.41
N LYS A 459 -29.06 -15.76 -68.93
CA LYS A 459 -29.69 -16.81 -69.75
C LYS A 459 -31.12 -16.43 -70.17
N GLN A 460 -31.91 -15.83 -69.29
CA GLN A 460 -33.24 -15.31 -69.64
C GLN A 460 -33.16 -14.18 -70.67
N SER A 461 -32.16 -13.29 -70.55
CA SER A 461 -31.92 -12.21 -71.51
C SER A 461 -31.48 -12.75 -72.88
N GLU A 462 -30.58 -13.74 -72.92
CA GLU A 462 -30.17 -14.43 -74.15
C GLU A 462 -31.33 -15.16 -74.81
N GLU A 463 -32.18 -15.84 -74.04
CA GLU A 463 -33.37 -16.53 -74.54
C GLU A 463 -34.41 -15.54 -75.11
N GLN A 464 -34.62 -14.40 -74.44
CA GLN A 464 -35.46 -13.31 -74.96
C GLN A 464 -34.89 -12.70 -76.25
N ALA A 465 -33.58 -12.46 -76.31
CA ALA A 465 -32.91 -11.93 -77.50
C ALA A 465 -32.98 -12.92 -78.67
N ALA A 466 -32.79 -14.22 -78.42
CA ALA A 466 -32.91 -15.26 -79.43
C ALA A 466 -34.35 -15.37 -79.97
N LYS A 467 -35.35 -15.25 -79.10
CA LYS A 467 -36.77 -15.23 -79.50
C LYS A 467 -37.10 -14.01 -80.37
N LEU A 468 -36.63 -12.81 -79.98
CA LEU A 468 -36.80 -11.59 -80.77
C LEU A 468 -36.14 -11.70 -82.15
N ALA A 469 -34.92 -12.24 -82.22
CA ALA A 469 -34.21 -12.47 -83.47
C ALA A 469 -34.92 -13.48 -84.39
N ALA A 470 -35.49 -14.54 -83.82
CA ALA A 470 -36.29 -15.52 -84.58
C ALA A 470 -37.57 -14.90 -85.14
N GLU A 471 -38.27 -14.06 -84.36
CA GLU A 471 -39.46 -13.34 -84.82
C GLU A 471 -39.13 -12.30 -85.91
N GLN A 472 -38.02 -11.57 -85.78
CA GLN A 472 -37.51 -10.68 -86.82
C GLN A 472 -37.13 -11.43 -88.11
N ALA A 473 -36.46 -12.58 -88.01
CA ALA A 473 -36.11 -13.41 -89.17
C ALA A 473 -37.36 -13.97 -89.87
N ALA A 474 -38.37 -14.40 -89.11
CA ALA A 474 -39.64 -14.84 -89.67
C ALA A 474 -40.41 -13.72 -90.38
N ALA A 475 -40.36 -12.49 -89.84
CA ALA A 475 -40.92 -11.32 -90.51
C ALA A 475 -40.17 -10.99 -91.81
N ALA A 476 -38.84 -11.01 -91.79
CA ALA A 476 -38.01 -10.76 -92.97
C ALA A 476 -38.22 -11.80 -94.09
N GLU A 477 -38.39 -13.08 -93.73
CA GLU A 477 -38.70 -14.13 -94.70
C GLU A 477 -40.05 -13.92 -95.39
N LEU A 478 -41.06 -13.40 -94.68
CA LEU A 478 -42.34 -13.03 -95.30
C LEU A 478 -42.18 -11.85 -96.27
N VAL A 479 -41.33 -10.87 -95.95
CA VAL A 479 -41.00 -9.81 -96.91
C VAL A 479 -40.35 -10.41 -98.16
N ARG A 480 -39.41 -11.35 -98.00
CA ARG A 480 -38.77 -12.04 -99.13
C ARG A 480 -39.77 -12.80 -99.99
N GLN A 481 -40.73 -13.50 -99.38
CA GLN A 481 -41.82 -14.18 -100.10
C GLN A 481 -42.73 -13.19 -100.83
N GLY A 482 -42.99 -12.01 -100.24
CA GLY A 482 -43.69 -10.91 -100.91
C GLY A 482 -42.94 -10.36 -102.13
N GLU A 483 -41.63 -10.15 -102.03
CA GLU A 483 -40.79 -9.76 -103.19
C GLU A 483 -40.84 -10.81 -104.30
N GLU A 484 -40.77 -12.09 -103.93
CA GLU A 484 -40.80 -13.21 -104.87
C GLU A 484 -42.14 -13.26 -105.61
N ALA A 485 -43.26 -13.19 -104.91
CA ALA A 485 -44.60 -13.11 -105.51
C ALA A 485 -44.75 -11.87 -106.42
N PHE A 486 -44.23 -10.71 -106.00
CA PHE A 486 -44.28 -9.48 -106.79
C PHE A 486 -43.50 -9.62 -108.10
N SER A 487 -42.33 -10.28 -108.05
CA SER A 487 -41.50 -10.54 -109.23
C SER A 487 -42.14 -11.52 -110.21
N GLN A 488 -42.98 -12.44 -109.73
CA GLN A 488 -43.72 -13.40 -110.55
C GLN A 488 -45.02 -12.82 -111.15
N GLY A 489 -45.36 -11.56 -110.84
CA GLY A 489 -46.58 -10.90 -111.30
C GLY A 489 -47.83 -11.21 -110.47
N ASP A 490 -47.69 -11.97 -109.38
CA ASP A 490 -48.75 -12.22 -108.41
C ASP A 490 -48.85 -11.06 -107.41
N LEU A 491 -49.50 -9.98 -107.85
CA LEU A 491 -49.66 -8.77 -107.04
C LEU A 491 -50.54 -9.02 -105.80
N ASP A 492 -51.54 -9.90 -105.88
CA ASP A 492 -52.40 -10.21 -104.75
C ASP A 492 -51.66 -11.06 -103.70
N GLY A 493 -50.89 -12.06 -104.14
CA GLY A 493 -50.02 -12.85 -103.27
C GLY A 493 -48.95 -11.99 -102.58
N ALA A 494 -48.31 -11.09 -103.32
CA ALA A 494 -47.33 -10.16 -102.75
C ALA A 494 -47.94 -9.25 -101.68
N ASN A 495 -49.15 -8.71 -101.91
CA ASN A 495 -49.85 -7.88 -100.94
C ASN A 495 -50.18 -8.65 -99.65
N VAL A 496 -50.60 -9.92 -99.76
CA VAL A 496 -50.84 -10.77 -98.59
C VAL A 496 -49.56 -10.97 -97.77
N PHE A 497 -48.45 -11.32 -98.40
CA PHE A 497 -47.17 -11.51 -97.69
C PHE A 497 -46.67 -10.24 -97.01
N TYR A 498 -46.77 -9.08 -97.67
CA TYR A 498 -46.38 -7.81 -97.07
C TYR A 498 -47.27 -7.41 -95.88
N LEU A 499 -48.59 -7.66 -95.95
CA LEU A 499 -49.49 -7.40 -94.82
C LEU A 499 -49.18 -8.29 -93.61
N ILE A 500 -48.89 -9.57 -93.83
CA ILE A 500 -48.50 -10.50 -92.75
C ILE A 500 -47.14 -10.11 -92.16
N ALA A 501 -46.17 -9.73 -93.00
CA ALA A 501 -44.88 -9.21 -92.55
C ALA A 501 -45.03 -7.94 -91.71
N MET A 502 -45.93 -7.04 -92.13
CA MET A 502 -46.21 -5.78 -91.42
C MET A 502 -46.87 -6.04 -90.05
N GLU A 503 -47.79 -7.00 -89.94
CA GLU A 503 -48.36 -7.40 -88.65
C GLU A 503 -47.28 -7.94 -87.70
N LYS A 504 -46.33 -8.74 -88.22
CA LYS A 504 -45.20 -9.21 -87.42
C LYS A 504 -44.28 -8.08 -86.98
N TYR A 505 -43.94 -7.15 -87.87
CA TYR A 505 -43.13 -5.99 -87.49
C TYR A 505 -43.87 -5.03 -86.55
N ALA A 506 -45.20 -4.93 -86.64
CA ALA A 506 -46.02 -4.21 -85.68
C ALA A 506 -46.00 -4.85 -84.29
N ALA A 507 -46.03 -6.19 -84.20
CA ALA A 507 -45.84 -6.90 -82.94
C ALA A 507 -44.42 -6.72 -82.36
N LEU A 508 -43.42 -6.46 -83.22
CA LEU A 508 -42.03 -6.16 -82.85
C LEU A 508 -41.77 -4.65 -82.64
N GLU A 509 -42.79 -3.80 -82.81
CA GLU A 509 -42.69 -2.33 -82.76
C GLU A 509 -41.63 -1.73 -83.73
N ASP A 510 -41.28 -2.42 -84.82
CA ASP A 510 -40.30 -1.97 -85.82
C ASP A 510 -40.96 -1.02 -86.84
N THR A 511 -41.07 0.25 -86.44
CA THR A 511 -41.73 1.30 -87.25
C THR A 511 -41.04 1.53 -88.59
N ALA A 512 -39.73 1.35 -88.69
CA ALA A 512 -38.98 1.54 -89.93
C ALA A 512 -39.35 0.48 -90.97
N GLN A 513 -39.46 -0.79 -90.57
CA GLN A 513 -39.90 -1.87 -91.47
C GLN A 513 -41.39 -1.73 -91.84
N ILE A 514 -42.22 -1.27 -90.90
CA ILE A 514 -43.63 -0.96 -91.17
C ILE A 514 -43.75 0.15 -92.23
N GLU A 515 -42.99 1.23 -92.11
CA GLU A 515 -42.96 2.31 -93.13
C GLU A 515 -42.47 1.80 -94.48
N PHE A 516 -41.40 0.99 -94.50
CA PHE A 516 -40.89 0.38 -95.73
C PHE A 516 -41.92 -0.52 -96.42
N LEU A 517 -42.63 -1.36 -95.66
CA LEU A 517 -43.69 -2.21 -96.19
C LEU A 517 -44.90 -1.40 -96.67
N ASN A 518 -45.25 -0.32 -95.98
CA ASN A 518 -46.29 0.60 -96.44
C ASN A 518 -45.94 1.23 -97.79
N MET A 519 -44.69 1.61 -98.01
CA MET A 519 -44.23 2.10 -99.32
C MET A 519 -44.35 1.02 -100.40
N LYS A 520 -43.97 -0.23 -100.11
CA LYS A 520 -44.11 -1.35 -101.04
C LYS A 520 -45.56 -1.67 -101.37
N ILE A 521 -46.44 -1.69 -100.37
CA ILE A 521 -47.88 -1.90 -100.55
C ILE A 521 -48.48 -0.76 -101.38
N ALA A 522 -48.06 0.49 -101.16
CA ALA A 522 -48.51 1.63 -101.97
C ALA A 522 -48.09 1.50 -103.43
N ALA A 523 -46.82 1.18 -103.70
CA ALA A 523 -46.32 0.95 -105.06
C ALA A 523 -46.99 -0.25 -105.73
N LEU A 524 -47.28 -1.31 -104.97
CA LEU A 524 -48.03 -2.47 -105.45
C LEU A 524 -49.46 -2.08 -105.83
N LYS A 525 -50.15 -1.30 -105.00
CA LYS A 525 -51.50 -0.80 -105.30
C LYS A 525 -51.53 0.10 -106.53
N GLU A 526 -50.56 1.00 -106.66
CA GLU A 526 -50.41 1.83 -107.87
C GLU A 526 -50.26 0.96 -109.13
N LYS A 527 -49.45 -0.10 -109.05
CA LYS A 527 -49.31 -1.08 -110.14
C LYS A 527 -50.59 -1.89 -110.40
N GLN A 528 -51.36 -2.23 -109.36
CA GLN A 528 -52.67 -2.87 -109.51
C GLN A 528 -53.68 -1.92 -110.20
N GLU A 529 -53.68 -0.64 -109.85
CA GLU A 529 -54.51 0.38 -110.47
C GLU A 529 -54.11 0.63 -111.93
N GLU A 530 -52.81 0.66 -112.23
CA GLU A 530 -52.30 0.76 -113.61
C GLU A 530 -52.77 -0.44 -114.45
N VAL A 531 -52.61 -1.67 -113.94
CA VAL A 531 -53.10 -2.88 -114.62
C VAL A 531 -54.62 -2.83 -114.79
N ALA A 532 -55.38 -2.38 -113.78
CA ALA A 532 -56.84 -2.26 -113.86
C ALA A 532 -57.29 -1.22 -114.89
N ALA A 533 -56.64 -0.05 -114.94
CA ALA A 533 -56.91 1.00 -115.92
C ALA A 533 -56.63 0.50 -117.35
N ARG A 534 -55.51 -0.20 -117.56
CA ARG A 534 -55.18 -0.81 -118.85
C ARG A 534 -56.15 -1.91 -119.26
N VAL A 535 -56.72 -2.66 -118.31
CA VAL A 535 -57.83 -3.58 -118.59
C VAL A 535 -59.06 -2.81 -119.09
N GLU A 536 -59.41 -1.67 -118.47
CA GLU A 536 -60.54 -0.84 -118.92
C GLU A 536 -60.28 -0.21 -120.29
N ASP A 537 -59.09 0.29 -120.57
CA ASP A 537 -58.70 0.79 -121.90
C ASP A 537 -58.83 -0.31 -122.97
N ALA A 538 -58.34 -1.52 -122.67
CA ALA A 538 -58.46 -2.66 -123.56
C ALA A 538 -59.93 -3.03 -123.83
N LYS A 539 -60.80 -3.01 -122.80
CA LYS A 539 -62.25 -3.22 -122.96
C LYS A 539 -62.91 -2.11 -123.79
N ALA A 540 -62.54 -0.85 -123.59
CA ALA A 540 -63.10 0.27 -124.33
C ALA A 540 -62.75 0.17 -125.82
N LEU A 541 -61.51 -0.23 -126.13
CA LEU A 541 -61.08 -0.52 -127.51
C LEU A 541 -61.86 -1.70 -128.11
N GLU A 542 -62.07 -2.76 -127.33
CA GLU A 542 -62.85 -3.93 -127.71
C GLU A 542 -64.33 -3.60 -128.01
N GLU A 543 -64.92 -2.71 -127.20
CA GLU A 543 -66.30 -2.24 -127.36
C GLU A 543 -66.46 -1.28 -128.54
N LEU A 544 -65.48 -0.39 -128.76
CA LEU A 544 -65.43 0.47 -129.93
C LEU A 544 -65.31 -0.35 -131.22
N ALA A 545 -64.48 -1.38 -131.21
CA ALA A 545 -64.36 -2.32 -132.32
C ALA A 545 -65.69 -3.03 -132.60
N ARG A 546 -66.41 -3.45 -131.55
CA ARG A 546 -67.74 -4.07 -131.66
C ARG A 546 -68.77 -3.14 -132.31
N LEU A 547 -68.78 -1.85 -131.95
CA LEU A 547 -69.68 -0.86 -132.54
C LEU A 547 -69.38 -0.59 -134.01
N LEU A 548 -68.10 -0.55 -134.39
CA LEU A 548 -67.68 -0.40 -135.80
C LEU A 548 -68.04 -1.63 -136.63
N GLU A 549 -67.91 -2.83 -136.04
CA GLU A 549 -68.35 -4.08 -136.65
C GLU A 549 -69.87 -4.07 -136.93
N GLU A 550 -70.69 -3.53 -136.01
CA GLU A 550 -72.14 -3.36 -136.20
C GLU A 550 -72.49 -2.37 -137.33
N GLN A 551 -71.66 -1.33 -137.52
CA GLN A 551 -71.80 -0.36 -138.61
C GLN A 551 -71.28 -0.88 -139.97
N LYS A 552 -70.77 -2.12 -140.00
CA LYS A 552 -70.11 -2.76 -141.15
C LYS A 552 -68.83 -2.05 -141.61
N ASP A 553 -68.19 -1.26 -140.75
CA ASP A 553 -66.85 -0.71 -141.00
C ASP A 553 -65.80 -1.69 -140.47
N TYR A 554 -65.66 -2.79 -141.21
CA TYR A 554 -64.82 -3.93 -140.81
C TYR A 554 -63.33 -3.59 -140.73
N ALA A 555 -62.83 -2.71 -141.60
CA ALA A 555 -61.44 -2.29 -141.60
C ALA A 555 -61.06 -1.52 -140.31
N GLN A 556 -61.91 -0.60 -139.85
CA GLN A 556 -61.68 0.12 -138.59
C GLN A 556 -61.90 -0.78 -137.36
N ALA A 557 -62.92 -1.65 -137.37
CA ALA A 557 -63.16 -2.60 -136.30
C ALA A 557 -61.95 -3.52 -136.04
N LYS A 558 -61.31 -4.03 -137.11
CA LYS A 558 -60.11 -4.86 -137.02
C LYS A 558 -58.93 -4.16 -136.34
N ILE A 559 -58.67 -2.90 -136.69
CA ILE A 559 -57.59 -2.10 -136.09
C ILE A 559 -57.82 -1.94 -134.58
N HIS A 560 -59.04 -1.63 -134.17
CA HIS A 560 -59.37 -1.45 -132.75
C HIS A 560 -59.30 -2.76 -131.95
N TYR A 561 -59.71 -3.90 -132.51
CA TYR A 561 -59.45 -5.19 -131.87
C TYR A 561 -57.96 -5.53 -131.79
N GLN A 562 -57.14 -5.19 -132.79
CA GLN A 562 -55.68 -5.37 -132.69
C GLN A 562 -55.07 -4.53 -131.57
N TYR A 563 -55.53 -3.29 -131.39
CA TYR A 563 -55.12 -2.46 -130.26
C TYR A 563 -55.59 -3.01 -128.91
N ALA A 564 -56.82 -3.51 -128.81
CA ALA A 564 -57.32 -4.17 -127.60
C ALA A 564 -56.50 -5.43 -127.25
N LYS A 565 -56.15 -6.24 -128.26
CA LYS A 565 -55.29 -7.42 -128.08
C LYS A 565 -53.90 -7.04 -127.57
N ALA A 566 -53.27 -6.04 -128.18
CA ALA A 566 -51.96 -5.55 -127.76
C ALA A 566 -51.99 -5.02 -126.31
N ALA A 567 -53.05 -4.28 -125.95
CA ALA A 567 -53.24 -3.80 -124.58
C ALA A 567 -53.40 -4.94 -123.56
N TYR A 568 -54.12 -6.02 -123.90
CA TYR A 568 -54.21 -7.20 -123.01
C TYR A 568 -52.88 -7.97 -122.88
N LEU A 569 -52.09 -8.08 -123.95
CA LEU A 569 -50.74 -8.71 -123.90
C LEU A 569 -49.76 -7.89 -123.07
N GLU A 570 -49.80 -6.56 -123.17
CA GLU A 570 -48.91 -5.65 -122.42
C GLU A 570 -49.04 -5.82 -120.90
N ILE A 571 -50.24 -6.19 -120.42
CA ILE A 571 -50.54 -6.42 -119.00
C ILE A 571 -50.62 -7.91 -118.62
N GLY A 572 -50.11 -8.81 -119.46
CA GLY A 572 -50.02 -10.25 -119.17
C GLY A 572 -51.37 -10.96 -119.07
N LYS A 573 -52.41 -10.46 -119.75
CA LYS A 573 -53.74 -11.10 -119.85
C LYS A 573 -53.88 -11.90 -121.14
N ASP A 574 -52.99 -12.88 -121.33
CA ASP A 574 -52.89 -13.69 -122.55
C ASP A 574 -54.23 -14.33 -122.97
N ASN A 575 -54.97 -14.88 -122.00
CA ASN A 575 -56.30 -15.46 -122.26
C ASN A 575 -57.28 -14.48 -122.90
N LYS A 576 -57.24 -13.19 -122.51
CA LYS A 576 -58.10 -12.17 -123.11
C LYS A 576 -57.60 -11.70 -124.47
N ALA A 577 -56.28 -11.63 -124.63
CA ALA A 577 -55.68 -11.34 -125.93
C ALA A 577 -56.04 -12.41 -126.97
N ASP A 578 -56.10 -13.68 -126.57
CA ASP A 578 -56.54 -14.78 -127.43
C ASP A 578 -58.03 -14.70 -127.79
N GLU A 579 -58.89 -14.30 -126.85
CA GLU A 579 -60.32 -14.07 -127.11
C GLU A 579 -60.53 -12.96 -128.16
N VAL A 580 -59.81 -11.83 -128.01
CA VAL A 580 -59.86 -10.73 -128.98
C VAL A 580 -59.30 -11.16 -130.34
N GLN A 581 -58.28 -12.02 -130.39
CA GLN A 581 -57.80 -12.59 -131.65
C GLN A 581 -58.90 -13.37 -132.38
N GLY A 582 -59.70 -14.16 -131.65
CA GLY A 582 -60.84 -14.86 -132.25
C GLY A 582 -61.86 -13.92 -132.89
N LYS A 583 -62.05 -12.72 -132.32
CA LYS A 583 -62.94 -11.67 -132.90
C LYS A 583 -62.36 -11.05 -134.17
N ILE A 584 -61.04 -10.85 -134.22
CA ILE A 584 -60.34 -10.38 -135.44
C ILE A 584 -60.53 -11.38 -136.57
N ASP A 585 -60.36 -12.68 -136.30
CA ASP A 585 -60.48 -13.74 -137.30
C ASP A 585 -61.92 -13.83 -137.86
N LEU A 586 -62.93 -13.53 -137.03
CA LEU A 586 -64.35 -13.46 -137.43
C LEU A 586 -64.65 -12.28 -138.37
N ILE A 587 -64.02 -11.12 -138.16
CA ILE A 587 -64.15 -9.96 -139.06
C ILE A 587 -63.58 -10.28 -140.44
N ASP A 588 -62.43 -10.94 -140.50
CA ASP A 588 -61.78 -11.32 -141.76
C ASP A 588 -62.68 -12.24 -142.61
N ALA A 589 -63.48 -13.09 -141.96
CA ALA A 589 -64.47 -13.91 -142.63
C ALA A 589 -65.66 -13.11 -143.20
N LYS A 590 -66.07 -12.01 -142.53
CA LYS A 590 -67.20 -11.16 -142.95
C LYS A 590 -66.84 -10.26 -144.15
N GLU A 591 -65.65 -9.67 -144.19
CA GLU A 591 -65.17 -8.90 -145.35
C GLU A 591 -65.16 -9.74 -146.65
N ALA A 592 -64.72 -11.00 -146.55
CA ALA A 592 -64.67 -11.92 -147.70
C ALA A 592 -66.06 -12.31 -148.25
N GLN A 593 -67.13 -12.13 -147.48
CA GLN A 593 -68.50 -12.46 -147.89
C GLN A 593 -69.18 -11.29 -148.61
N GLU A 594 -68.90 -10.04 -148.21
CA GLU A 594 -69.45 -8.83 -148.82
C GLU A 594 -68.85 -8.57 -150.23
N GLU A 595 -67.59 -8.93 -150.46
CA GLU A 595 -66.98 -8.88 -151.80
C GLU A 595 -67.63 -9.88 -152.78
N LYS A 596 -68.08 -11.05 -152.30
CA LYS A 596 -68.74 -12.07 -153.13
C LYS A 596 -70.16 -11.67 -153.57
N GLU A 597 -70.89 -10.89 -152.78
CA GLU A 597 -72.25 -10.44 -153.14
C GLU A 597 -72.22 -9.33 -154.21
N LYS A 598 -71.27 -8.39 -154.14
CA LYS A 598 -71.11 -7.33 -155.17
C LYS A 598 -70.73 -7.86 -156.54
N GLN A 599 -70.10 -9.03 -156.63
CA GLN A 599 -69.68 -9.63 -157.90
C GLN A 599 -70.84 -10.35 -158.62
N LYS A 600 -71.85 -10.82 -157.88
CA LYS A 600 -73.05 -11.47 -158.43
C LYS A 600 -74.04 -10.52 -159.08
N GLU A 601 -74.21 -9.30 -158.55
CA GLU A 601 -75.12 -8.29 -159.12
C GLU A 601 -74.66 -7.76 -160.48
N LYS A 602 -73.36 -7.87 -160.80
CA LYS A 602 -72.79 -7.39 -162.07
C LYS A 602 -73.07 -8.34 -163.25
N GLU A 603 -73.18 -9.64 -163.01
CA GLU A 603 -73.37 -10.65 -164.06
C GLU A 603 -74.83 -10.72 -164.57
N GLU A 604 -75.84 -10.42 -163.74
CA GLU A 604 -77.26 -10.41 -164.13
C GLU A 604 -77.66 -9.23 -165.05
N GLN A 605 -76.87 -8.15 -165.08
CA GLN A 605 -77.17 -6.98 -165.91
C GLN A 605 -76.73 -7.15 -167.38
N GLU A 606 -75.68 -7.92 -167.65
CA GLU A 606 -75.15 -8.15 -169.01
C GLU A 606 -75.98 -9.14 -169.83
N GLU A 607 -76.71 -10.07 -169.20
CA GLU A 607 -77.60 -11.03 -169.91
C GLU A 607 -78.88 -10.40 -170.45
N LYS A 608 -79.38 -9.31 -169.83
CA LYS A 608 -80.61 -8.63 -170.25
C LYS A 608 -80.44 -7.79 -171.52
N GLU A 609 -79.27 -7.18 -171.75
CA GLU A 609 -78.98 -6.39 -172.95
C GLU A 609 -78.76 -7.22 -174.22
N LYS A 610 -78.45 -8.52 -174.07
CA LYS A 610 -78.21 -9.43 -175.20
C LYS A 610 -79.50 -9.95 -175.84
N ALA A 611 -80.57 -10.09 -175.07
CA ALA A 611 -81.85 -10.64 -175.51
C ALA A 611 -82.76 -9.64 -176.28
N GLU A 612 -82.61 -8.32 -176.06
CA GLU A 612 -83.37 -7.29 -176.80
C GLU A 612 -82.81 -6.98 -178.20
N LYS A 613 -81.56 -7.37 -178.49
CA LYS A 613 -80.92 -7.13 -179.80
C LYS A 613 -81.23 -8.20 -180.86
N GLU A 614 -81.63 -9.42 -180.48
CA GLU A 614 -81.87 -10.52 -181.43
C GLU A 614 -83.32 -10.57 -181.97
N ALA A 615 -84.27 -9.82 -181.40
CA ALA A 615 -85.67 -9.81 -181.86
C ALA A 615 -86.01 -8.73 -182.92
N ALA A 616 -85.10 -7.81 -183.22
CA ALA A 616 -85.33 -6.72 -184.18
C ALA A 616 -84.87 -7.00 -185.62
N GLU A 617 -84.27 -8.17 -185.91
CA GLU A 617 -83.66 -8.50 -187.22
C GLU A 617 -84.41 -9.59 -188.05
N ALA A 618 -85.66 -9.94 -187.71
CA ALA A 618 -86.46 -10.93 -188.46
C ALA A 618 -87.72 -10.37 -189.16
N GLU A 619 -87.74 -9.08 -189.53
CA GLU A 619 -88.80 -8.44 -190.34
C GLU A 619 -88.37 -8.11 -191.79
N GLU A 620 -87.31 -8.73 -192.32
CA GLU A 620 -87.00 -8.65 -193.76
C GLU A 620 -86.45 -9.98 -194.33
N LYS A 621 -87.31 -11.00 -194.38
CA LYS A 621 -87.47 -11.90 -195.53
C LYS A 621 -88.77 -12.71 -195.49
#